data_AF-A0A3M2WWK1-F1
#
_entry.id   AF-A0A3M2WWK1-F1
#
_cell.length_a   1.000
_cell.length_b   1.000
_cell.length_c   1.000
_cell.angle_alpha   90.00
_cell.angle_beta   90.00
_cell.angle_gamma   90.00
#
_symmetry.space_group_name_H-M   'P 1'
#
loop_
_entity.id
_entity.type
_entity.pdbx_description
1 polymer ?
#
loop_
_entity_poly.entity_id
_entity_poly.type
_entity_poly.pdbx_seq_one_letter_code
_entity_poly.pdbx_strand_id
1 'polypeptide(L)'
;WHEWPDTFKDPRSQAVAQFAETHGEQISFHAFAQWLIARGLERAQVAARSSGMRIGLIADLAVGADGAGSQAWSRQDELLSALTVGA
;
A
#
# COMPACT_ATOMS: atom_id res chain seq x y z
N TRP A 1 -4.94 12.28 0.29
CA TRP A 1 -4.07 13.23 1.02
C TRP A 1 -4.13 14.67 0.49
N HIS A 2 -4.45 14.91 -0.79
CA HIS A 2 -4.60 16.26 -1.34
C HIS A 2 -5.58 17.16 -0.57
N GLU A 3 -6.64 16.59 0.00
CA GLU A 3 -7.68 17.30 0.76
C GLU A 3 -7.48 17.25 2.29
N TRP A 4 -6.41 16.62 2.77
CA TRP A 4 -6.12 16.57 4.21
C TRP A 4 -5.65 17.94 4.71
N PRO A 5 -5.66 18.18 6.04
CA PRO A 5 -4.97 19.33 6.61
C PRO A 5 -3.50 19.37 6.18
N ASP A 6 -2.94 20.56 5.94
CA ASP A 6 -1.59 20.73 5.38
C ASP A 6 -0.51 20.04 6.20
N THR A 7 -0.68 19.98 7.53
CA THR A 7 0.22 19.28 8.45
C THR A 7 0.33 17.78 8.19
N PHE A 8 -0.67 17.15 7.56
CA PHE A 8 -0.66 15.73 7.21
C PHE A 8 -0.33 15.47 5.74
N LYS A 9 -0.16 16.52 4.92
CA LYS A 9 0.20 16.33 3.50
C LYS A 9 1.64 15.87 3.34
N ASP A 10 2.58 16.37 4.15
CA ASP A 10 3.96 15.89 4.14
C ASP A 10 4.10 14.64 5.04
N PRO A 11 4.46 13.46 4.51
CA PRO A 11 4.66 12.25 5.30
C PRO A 11 5.82 12.37 6.31
N ARG A 12 6.72 13.35 6.14
CA ARG A 12 7.87 13.60 7.03
C ARG A 12 7.56 14.66 8.10
N SER A 13 6.33 15.16 8.16
CA SER A 13 5.96 16.21 9.12
C SER A 13 5.97 15.70 10.57
N GLN A 14 6.19 16.63 11.51
CA GLN A 14 6.10 16.31 12.94
C GLN A 14 4.69 15.84 13.34
N ALA A 15 3.64 16.35 12.68
CA ALA A 15 2.27 15.95 12.97
C ALA A 15 2.01 14.49 12.61
N VAL A 16 2.61 13.98 11.52
CA VAL A 16 2.53 12.56 11.13
C VAL A 16 3.27 11.69 12.14
N ALA A 17 4.45 12.12 12.60
CA ALA A 17 5.20 11.39 13.63
C ALA A 17 4.41 11.29 14.95
N GLN A 18 3.84 12.41 15.43
CA GLN A 18 3.01 12.44 16.63
C GLN A 18 1.72 11.62 16.46
N PHE A 19 1.11 11.65 15.28
CA PHE A 19 -0.03 10.79 14.97
C PHE A 19 0.35 9.31 15.10
N ALA A 20 1.50 8.91 14.57
CA ALA A 20 1.97 7.53 14.65
C ALA A 20 2.24 7.08 16.10
N GLU A 21 2.81 7.95 16.93
CA GLU A 21 3.03 7.68 18.36
C GLU A 21 1.71 7.47 19.12
N THR A 22 0.68 8.25 18.79
CA THR A 22 -0.62 8.22 19.48
C THR A 22 -1.59 7.17 18.95
N HIS A 23 -1.38 6.66 17.72
CA HIS A 23 -2.28 5.70 17.05
C HIS A 23 -1.59 4.35 16.76
N GLY A 24 -0.57 3.99 17.53
CA GLY A 24 0.26 2.80 17.31
C GLY A 24 -0.52 1.49 17.20
N GLU A 25 -1.59 1.31 17.99
CA GLU A 25 -2.43 0.11 17.91
C GLU A 25 -3.17 0.00 16.57
N GLN A 26 -3.76 1.09 16.09
CA GLN A 26 -4.48 1.12 14.81
C GLN A 26 -3.52 0.89 13.63
N ILE A 27 -2.35 1.51 13.67
CA ILE A 27 -1.29 1.29 12.67
C ILE A 27 -0.84 -0.17 12.68
N SER A 28 -0.62 -0.75 13.88
CA SER A 28 -0.24 -2.15 14.04
C SER A 28 -1.32 -3.10 13.54
N PHE A 29 -2.60 -2.78 13.73
CA PHE A 29 -3.71 -3.53 13.18
C PHE A 29 -3.67 -3.56 11.64
N HIS A 30 -3.45 -2.41 10.99
CA HIS A 30 -3.33 -2.37 9.53
C HIS A 30 -2.09 -3.12 9.03
N ALA A 31 -0.95 -3.00 9.72
CA ALA A 31 0.26 -3.78 9.40
C ALA A 31 0.02 -5.29 9.55
N PHE A 32 -0.69 -5.71 10.60
CA PHE A 32 -1.07 -7.10 10.83
C PHE A 32 -2.01 -7.63 9.74
N ALA A 33 -2.97 -6.82 9.29
CA ALA A 33 -3.84 -7.18 8.17
C ALA A 33 -3.04 -7.40 6.87
N GLN A 34 -2.08 -6.52 6.57
CA GLN A 34 -1.17 -6.71 5.42
C GLN A 34 -0.35 -8.00 5.53
N TRP A 35 0.16 -8.29 6.73
CA TRP A 35 0.86 -9.55 7.00
C TRP A 35 -0.04 -10.78 6.79
N LEU A 36 -1.29 -10.74 7.24
CA LEU A 36 -2.26 -11.82 7.03
C LEU A 36 -2.53 -12.05 5.54
N ILE A 37 -2.68 -10.98 4.75
CA ILE A 37 -2.89 -11.06 3.30
C ILE A 37 -1.69 -11.76 2.62
N ALA A 38 -0.47 -11.33 2.94
CA ALA A 38 0.74 -11.93 2.37
C ALA A 38 0.81 -13.44 2.67
N ARG A 39 0.50 -13.85 3.91
CA ARG A 39 0.46 -15.27 4.29
C ARG A 39 -0.68 -16.04 3.63
N GLY A 40 -1.83 -15.39 3.44
CA GLY A 40 -2.95 -15.97 2.70
C GLY A 40 -2.56 -16.29 1.26
N LEU A 41 -1.91 -15.35 0.58
CA LEU A 41 -1.42 -15.53 -0.79
C LEU A 41 -0.36 -16.62 -0.88
N GLU A 42 0.59 -16.67 0.06
CA GLU A 42 1.59 -17.74 0.12
C GLU A 42 0.94 -19.11 0.26
N ARG A 43 -0.03 -19.26 1.17
CA ARG A 43 -0.76 -20.53 1.36
C ARG A 43 -1.55 -20.92 0.12
N ALA A 44 -2.22 -19.97 -0.52
CA ALA A 44 -2.96 -20.22 -1.76
C ALA A 44 -2.02 -20.70 -2.88
N GLN A 45 -0.83 -20.09 -2.99
CA GLN A 45 0.19 -20.51 -3.94
C GLN A 45 0.71 -21.94 -3.67
N VAL A 46 0.98 -22.27 -2.41
CA VAL A 46 1.40 -23.62 -2.00
C VAL A 46 0.31 -24.63 -2.33
N ALA A 47 -0.95 -24.35 -1.96
CA ALA A 47 -2.08 -25.21 -2.25
C ALA A 47 -2.22 -25.47 -3.76
N ALA A 48 -2.22 -24.41 -4.57
CA ALA A 48 -2.31 -24.50 -6.03
C ALA A 48 -1.23 -25.43 -6.63
N ARG A 49 0.04 -25.25 -6.22
CA ARG A 49 1.15 -26.09 -6.69
C ARG A 49 1.04 -27.53 -6.21
N SER A 50 0.65 -27.75 -4.94
CA SER A 50 0.46 -29.10 -4.39
C SER A 50 -0.67 -29.87 -5.09
N SER A 51 -1.65 -29.16 -5.65
CA SER A 51 -2.75 -29.73 -6.43
C SER A 51 -2.39 -29.93 -7.92
N GLY A 52 -1.12 -29.79 -8.30
CA GLY A 52 -0.64 -30.08 -9.65
C GLY A 52 -0.61 -28.88 -10.61
N MET A 53 -0.95 -27.67 -10.16
CA MET A 53 -0.80 -26.47 -11.00
C MET A 53 0.68 -26.12 -11.15
N ARG A 54 1.23 -26.26 -12.36
CA ARG A 54 2.66 -26.03 -12.65
C ARG A 54 3.16 -24.64 -12.25
N ILE A 55 2.34 -23.61 -12.46
CA ILE A 55 2.69 -22.21 -12.16
C ILE A 55 2.13 -21.81 -10.79
N GLY A 56 0.85 -22.14 -10.54
CA GLY A 56 0.10 -21.71 -9.36
C GLY A 56 -0.76 -20.49 -9.70
N LEU A 57 -0.73 -19.47 -8.85
CA LEU A 57 -1.38 -18.19 -9.06
C LEU A 57 -0.64 -17.35 -10.10
N ILE A 58 -1.39 -16.64 -10.95
CA ILE A 58 -0.88 -15.62 -11.86
C ILE A 58 -1.50 -14.30 -11.39
N ALA A 59 -0.67 -13.36 -10.96
CA ALA A 59 -1.11 -12.03 -10.54
C ALA A 59 -1.14 -11.09 -11.74
N ASP A 60 -2.10 -10.17 -11.73
CA ASP A 60 -2.14 -9.04 -12.65
C ASP A 60 -1.60 -7.80 -11.93
N LEU A 61 -0.72 -7.05 -12.59
CA LEU A 61 -0.09 -5.85 -12.04
C LEU A 61 -0.65 -4.63 -12.76
N ALA A 62 -1.36 -3.79 -12.01
CA ALA A 62 -1.86 -2.52 -12.53
C ALA A 62 -0.69 -1.62 -12.99
N VAL A 63 -0.87 -0.97 -14.14
CA VAL A 63 0.14 -0.08 -14.75
C VAL A 63 0.27 1.24 -13.98
N GLY A 64 -0.78 1.65 -13.25
CA GLY A 64 -0.81 2.88 -12.47
C GLY A 64 -1.27 2.67 -11.04
N ALA A 65 -0.94 3.63 -10.19
CA ALA A 65 -1.44 3.73 -8.82
C ALA A 65 -2.32 4.98 -8.69
N ASP A 66 -3.27 4.97 -7.77
CA ASP A 66 -4.08 6.14 -7.44
C ASP A 66 -3.18 7.26 -6.88
N GLY A 67 -3.20 8.44 -7.50
CA GLY A 67 -2.45 9.62 -7.06
C GLY A 67 -2.88 10.14 -5.68
N ALA A 68 -4.07 9.79 -5.22
CA ALA A 68 -4.53 10.07 -3.85
C ALA A 68 -4.16 8.96 -2.84
N GLY A 69 -3.56 7.85 -3.30
CA GLY A 69 -3.24 6.66 -2.51
C GLY A 69 -2.00 6.77 -1.62
N SER A 70 -1.74 5.72 -0.84
CA SER A 70 -0.65 5.68 0.16
C SER A 70 0.74 5.72 -0.46
N GLN A 71 0.96 5.05 -1.60
CA GLN A 71 2.22 5.12 -2.34
C GLN A 71 2.49 6.53 -2.82
N ALA A 72 1.46 7.19 -3.36
CA ALA A 72 1.56 8.56 -3.83
C ALA A 72 1.86 9.55 -2.72
N TRP A 73 1.18 9.39 -1.58
CA TRP A 73 1.40 10.22 -0.41
C TRP A 73 2.79 10.02 0.23
N SER A 74 3.29 8.79 0.28
CA SER A 74 4.57 8.47 0.96
C SER A 74 5.81 8.70 0.09
N ARG A 75 5.66 8.65 -1.24
CA ARG A 75 6.74 8.82 -2.23
C ARG A 75 6.41 9.94 -3.21
N GLN A 76 6.04 11.11 -2.67
CA GLN A 76 5.63 12.27 -3.48
C GLN A 76 6.68 12.68 -4.50
N ASP A 77 7.96 12.57 -4.14
CA ASP A 77 9.11 12.92 -4.99
C ASP A 77 9.26 12.00 -6.22
N GLU A 78 8.59 10.84 -6.23
CA GLU A 78 8.63 9.87 -7.33
C GLU A 78 7.46 9.99 -8.29
N LEU A 79 6.51 10.88 -8.00
CA LEU A 79 5.35 11.13 -8.83
C LEU A 79 5.49 12.40 -9.65
N LEU A 80 5.19 12.28 -10.94
CA LEU A 80 4.87 13.43 -11.78
C LEU A 80 3.42 13.83 -11.52
N SER A 81 3.18 14.58 -10.44
CA SER A 81 1.85 14.97 -9.95
C SER A 81 0.98 15.74 -10.95
N ALA A 82 1.55 16.27 -12.03
CA ALA A 82 0.86 17.01 -13.09
C ALA A 82 0.46 16.15 -14.31
N LEU A 83 0.75 14.85 -14.31
CA LEU A 83 0.50 13.97 -15.46
C LEU A 83 -0.38 12.78 -15.07
N THR A 84 -1.44 12.56 -15.85
CA THR A 84 -2.29 11.38 -15.75
C THR A 84 -1.93 10.42 -16.88
N VAL A 85 -1.70 9.14 -16.57
CA VAL A 85 -1.52 8.10 -17.59
C VAL A 85 -2.89 7.82 -18.23
N GLY A 86 -2.98 7.99 -19.55
CA GLY A 86 -4.15 7.68 -20.37
C GLY A 86 -3.77 6.81 -21.57
N ALA A 87 -4.76 6.44 -22.38
CA ALA A 87 -4.60 5.75 -23.66
C ALA A 87 -4.93 6.68 -24.81
#